data_AF-A0A7Y3B699-F1
#
_entry.id   AF-A0A7Y3B699-F1
#
_cell.length_a   1.000
_cell.length_b   1.000
_cell.length_c   1.000
_cell.angle_alpha   90.00
_cell.angle_beta   90.00
_cell.angle_gamma   90.00
#
_symmetry.space_group_name_H-M   'P 1'
#
loop_
_entity.id
_entity.type
_entity.pdbx_description
1 polymer ?
#
loop_
_entity_poly.entity_id
_entity_poly.type
_entity_poly.pdbx_seq_one_letter_code
_entity_poly.pdbx_strand_id
1 'polypeptide(L)'
;TECLKDVVERMIPYWHDAIVPALRRGERPLVAAHGNSLRALVKHLDGVSDEEIPSLNIPTGIPLVYELDEDLAPVTSYYLGDPEAAKAAAEAVAKQASGG
;
A
#
# COMPACT_ATOMS: atom_id res chain seq x y z
N THR A 1 -4.40 14.68 -15.51
CA THR A 1 -3.53 13.67 -14.89
C THR A 1 -3.61 13.89 -13.40
N GLU A 2 -4.11 12.91 -12.64
CA GLU A 2 -4.22 12.97 -11.19
C GLU A 2 -2.82 12.87 -10.58
N CYS A 3 -2.47 13.76 -9.63
CA CYS A 3 -1.20 13.66 -8.93
C CYS A 3 -1.35 12.75 -7.71
N LEU A 4 -0.25 12.20 -7.21
CA LEU A 4 -0.28 11.27 -6.07
C LEU A 4 -0.95 11.89 -4.82
N LYS A 5 -0.84 13.21 -4.67
CA LYS A 5 -1.49 13.95 -3.59
C LYS A 5 -3.02 13.85 -3.68
N ASP A 6 -3.61 14.03 -4.86
CA ASP A 6 -5.06 13.91 -5.06
C ASP A 6 -5.53 12.48 -4.74
N VAL A 7 -4.73 11.47 -5.06
CA VAL A 7 -5.02 10.06 -4.74
C VAL A 7 -5.00 9.83 -3.23
N VAL A 8 -4.04 10.40 -2.51
CA VAL A 8 -4.00 10.34 -1.03
C VAL A 8 -5.26 10.97 -0.45
N GLU A 9 -5.63 12.16 -0.91
CA GLU A 9 -6.81 12.90 -0.40
C GLU A 9 -8.11 12.10 -0.49
N ARG A 10 -8.29 11.25 -1.51
CA ARG A 10 -9.46 10.35 -1.62
C ARG A 10 -9.29 8.98 -0.98
N MET A 11 -8.06 8.49 -0.84
CA MET A 11 -7.80 7.15 -0.29
C MET A 11 -7.96 7.13 1.24
N ILE A 12 -7.55 8.20 1.93
CA ILE A 12 -7.63 8.28 3.39
C ILE A 12 -9.09 8.28 3.90
N PRO A 13 -10.03 9.04 3.32
CA PRO A 13 -11.45 8.91 3.66
C PRO A 13 -11.95 7.47 3.49
N TYR A 14 -11.61 6.79 2.39
CA TYR A 14 -12.02 5.40 2.18
C TYR A 14 -11.44 4.43 3.21
N TRP A 15 -10.19 4.64 3.63
CA TRP A 15 -9.58 3.90 4.74
C TRP A 15 -10.42 4.05 6.03
N HIS A 16 -10.75 5.27 6.42
CA HIS A 16 -11.50 5.52 7.66
C HIS A 16 -12.99 5.15 7.58
N ASP A 17 -13.63 5.29 6.43
CA ASP A 17 -15.09 5.11 6.30
C ASP A 17 -15.48 3.67 5.98
N ALA A 18 -14.60 2.89 5.34
CA ALA A 18 -14.90 1.52 4.91
C ALA A 18 -14.00 0.47 5.55
N ILE A 19 -12.68 0.67 5.50
CA ILE A 19 -11.72 -0.37 5.92
C ILE A 19 -11.62 -0.44 7.45
N VAL A 20 -11.45 0.70 8.13
CA VAL A 20 -11.35 0.78 9.60
C VAL A 20 -12.59 0.17 10.28
N PRO A 21 -13.85 0.47 9.88
CA PRO A 21 -15.01 -0.16 10.49
C PRO A 21 -15.05 -1.68 10.30
N ALA A 22 -14.59 -2.20 9.16
CA ALA A 22 -14.50 -3.63 8.93
C ALA A 22 -13.47 -4.29 9.86
N LEU A 23 -12.27 -3.70 9.96
CA LEU A 23 -11.22 -4.15 10.88
C LEU A 23 -11.71 -4.15 12.33
N ARG A 24 -12.41 -3.08 12.76
CA ARG A 24 -12.98 -2.96 14.12
C ARG A 24 -14.08 -3.98 14.41
N ARG A 25 -14.73 -4.55 13.39
CA ARG A 25 -15.67 -5.69 13.53
C ARG A 25 -14.97 -7.05 13.55
N GLY A 26 -13.64 -7.09 13.50
CA GLY A 26 -12.86 -8.33 13.44
C GLY A 26 -12.86 -8.99 12.05
N GLU A 27 -13.22 -8.25 11.00
CA GLU A 27 -13.15 -8.74 9.62
C GLU A 27 -11.72 -8.68 9.08
N ARG A 28 -11.46 -9.41 8.00
CA ARG A 28 -10.15 -9.48 7.33
C ARG A 28 -10.28 -8.95 5.89
N PRO A 29 -10.30 -7.61 5.69
CA PRO A 29 -10.52 -7.03 4.37
C PRO A 29 -9.34 -7.32 3.42
N LEU A 30 -9.67 -7.61 2.16
CA LEU A 30 -8.71 -7.67 1.05
C LEU A 30 -8.86 -6.42 0.19
N VAL A 31 -7.78 -5.65 0.04
CA VAL A 31 -7.75 -4.46 -0.82
C VAL A 31 -7.05 -4.80 -2.13
N ALA A 32 -7.83 -4.91 -3.21
CA ALA A 32 -7.32 -5.05 -4.57
C ALA A 32 -7.42 -3.69 -5.28
N ALA A 33 -6.28 -3.07 -5.60
CA ALA A 33 -6.22 -1.74 -6.19
C ALA A 33 -5.01 -1.59 -7.13
N HIS A 34 -4.75 -0.35 -7.56
CA HIS A 34 -3.64 -0.01 -8.46
C HIS A 34 -2.49 0.68 -7.71
N GLY A 35 -1.32 0.78 -8.34
CA GLY A 35 -0.07 1.26 -7.74
C GLY A 35 -0.20 2.57 -6.95
N ASN A 36 -0.80 3.62 -7.50
CA ASN A 36 -0.91 4.90 -6.78
C ASN A 36 -1.86 4.85 -5.58
N SER A 37 -2.99 4.13 -5.68
CA SER A 37 -3.91 3.96 -4.56
C SER A 37 -3.28 3.12 -3.44
N LEU A 38 -2.53 2.07 -3.81
CA LEU A 38 -1.81 1.25 -2.85
C LEU A 38 -0.67 2.04 -2.20
N ARG A 39 0.11 2.82 -2.96
CA ARG A 39 1.12 3.74 -2.42
C ARG A 39 0.50 4.73 -1.45
N ALA A 40 -0.66 5.32 -1.77
CA ALA A 40 -1.35 6.23 -0.85
C ALA A 40 -1.72 5.56 0.48
N LEU A 41 -2.19 4.30 0.44
CA LEU A 41 -2.50 3.55 1.65
C LEU A 41 -1.23 3.18 2.44
N VAL A 42 -0.18 2.70 1.77
CA VAL A 42 1.11 2.39 2.40
C VAL A 42 1.73 3.64 3.01
N LYS A 43 1.65 4.80 2.34
CA LYS A 43 2.09 6.08 2.86
C LYS A 43 1.44 6.40 4.21
N HIS A 44 0.13 6.16 4.32
CA HIS A 44 -0.62 6.40 5.54
C HIS A 44 -0.22 5.45 6.67
N LEU A 45 -0.10 4.16 6.36
CA LEU A 45 0.24 3.13 7.34
C LEU A 45 1.67 3.28 7.84
N ASP A 46 2.64 3.36 6.92
CA ASP A 46 4.07 3.33 7.23
C ASP A 46 4.65 4.73 7.49
N GLY A 47 3.82 5.79 7.44
CA GLY A 47 4.25 7.17 7.67
C GLY A 47 5.29 7.68 6.66
N VAL A 48 5.28 7.14 5.44
CA VAL A 48 6.26 7.47 4.39
C VAL A 48 6.13 8.95 4.00
N SER A 49 7.26 9.64 3.88
CA SER A 49 7.28 11.04 3.46
C SER A 49 6.88 11.23 1.99
N ASP A 50 6.48 12.45 1.62
CA ASP A 50 6.22 12.81 0.22
C ASP A 50 7.47 12.69 -0.69
N GLU A 51 8.66 12.72 -0.10
CA GLU A 51 9.93 12.58 -0.82
C GLU A 51 10.27 11.11 -1.09
N GLU A 52 9.93 10.22 -0.16
CA GLU A 52 10.19 8.79 -0.26
C GLU A 52 9.13 8.05 -1.07
N ILE A 53 7.89 8.55 -1.11
CA ILE A 53 6.78 7.83 -1.75
C ILE A 53 6.97 7.52 -3.25
N PRO A 54 7.66 8.34 -4.09
CA PRO A 54 7.91 7.98 -5.49
C PRO A 54 8.87 6.80 -5.63
N SER A 55 9.72 6.56 -4.63
CA SER A 55 10.66 5.43 -4.60
C SER A 55 10.01 4.12 -4.17
N LEU A 56 8.79 4.16 -3.64
CA LEU A 56 8.06 2.99 -3.20
C LEU A 56 7.54 2.18 -4.41
N ASN A 57 8.07 0.97 -4.57
CA ASN A 57 7.71 0.06 -5.64
C ASN A 57 7.00 -1.17 -5.08
N ILE A 58 5.67 -1.16 -5.18
CA ILE A 58 4.83 -2.28 -4.76
C ILE A 58 4.76 -3.28 -5.92
N PRO A 59 5.19 -4.54 -5.74
CA PRO A 59 5.16 -5.56 -6.78
C PRO A 59 3.71 -5.88 -7.19
N THR A 60 3.51 -6.06 -8.49
CA THR A 60 2.20 -6.43 -9.03
C THR A 60 1.90 -7.91 -8.77
N GLY A 61 0.70 -8.20 -8.27
CA GLY A 61 0.21 -9.57 -8.14
C GLY A 61 0.77 -10.37 -6.95
N ILE A 62 1.49 -9.71 -6.04
CA ILE A 62 2.04 -10.33 -4.83
C ILE A 62 1.34 -9.70 -3.61
N PRO A 63 0.63 -10.48 -2.77
CA PRO A 63 -0.09 -9.92 -1.63
C PRO A 63 0.86 -9.31 -0.60
N LEU A 64 0.61 -8.07 -0.21
CA LEU A 64 1.24 -7.41 0.93
C LEU A 64 0.31 -7.53 2.14
N VAL A 65 0.77 -8.20 3.19
CA VAL A 65 0.03 -8.37 4.45
C VAL A 65 0.49 -7.32 5.45
N TYR A 66 -0.47 -6.70 6.13
CA TYR A 66 -0.26 -5.84 7.27
C TYR A 66 -0.85 -6.49 8.51
N GLU A 67 -0.06 -6.56 9.58
CA GLU A 67 -0.55 -6.87 10.92
C GLU A 67 -0.64 -5.55 11.68
N LEU A 68 -1.83 -5.27 12.22
CA LEU A 68 -2.15 -4.02 12.90
C LEU A 68 -2.44 -4.28 14.38
N ASP A 69 -2.11 -3.32 15.23
CA ASP A 69 -2.47 -3.36 16.65
C ASP A 69 -3.91 -2.89 16.92
N GLU A 70 -4.28 -2.78 18.20
CA GLU A 70 -5.60 -2.34 18.64
C GLU A 70 -5.91 -0.89 18.24
N ASP A 71 -4.90 -0.06 17.99
CA ASP A 71 -5.05 1.32 17.52
C ASP A 71 -5.05 1.40 15.98
N LEU A 72 -4.97 0.24 15.31
CA LEU A 72 -4.83 0.08 13.86
C LEU A 72 -3.51 0.66 13.32
N ALA A 73 -2.49 0.77 14.17
CA ALA A 73 -1.14 1.08 13.75
C ALA A 73 -0.44 -0.20 13.27
N PRO A 74 0.36 -0.14 12.19
CA PRO A 74 1.06 -1.32 11.70
C PRO A 74 2.16 -1.78 12.65
N VAL A 75 2.12 -3.06 12.99
CA VAL A 75 3.13 -3.77 13.79
C VAL A 75 4.18 -4.38 12.86
N THR A 76 3.74 -4.99 11.77
CA THR A 76 4.62 -5.56 10.74
C THR A 76 3.93 -5.62 9.39
N SER A 77 4.73 -5.66 8.33
CA SER A 77 4.27 -5.90 6.97
C SER A 77 5.21 -6.85 6.22
N TYR A 78 4.64 -7.72 5.38
CA TYR A 78 5.41 -8.68 4.60
C TYR A 78 4.67 -9.12 3.33
N TYR A 79 5.44 -9.43 2.28
CA TYR A 79 4.89 -10.04 1.08
C TYR A 79 4.68 -11.54 1.29
N LEU A 80 3.51 -12.04 0.89
CA LEU A 80 3.22 -13.48 0.90
C LEU A 80 3.80 -14.15 -0.34
N GLY A 81 4.48 -15.28 -0.12
CA GLY A 81 5.02 -16.12 -1.18
C GLY A 81 6.56 -16.15 -1.18
N ASP A 82 7.14 -16.26 -2.37
CA ASP A 82 8.58 -16.32 -2.58
C ASP A 82 9.22 -14.91 -2.45
N PRO A 83 10.11 -14.68 -1.49
CA PRO A 83 10.80 -13.39 -1.32
C PRO A 83 11.60 -12.94 -2.54
N GLU A 84 12.20 -13.88 -3.29
CA GLU A 84 12.99 -13.54 -4.49
C GLU A 84 12.06 -13.08 -5.62
N ALA A 85 10.90 -13.72 -5.77
CA ALA A 85 9.88 -13.29 -6.72
C ALA A 85 9.31 -11.91 -6.36
N ALA A 86 9.10 -11.63 -5.06
CA ALA A 86 8.66 -10.33 -4.58
C ALA A 86 9.65 -9.23 -4.91
N LYS A 87 10.94 -9.48 -4.64
CA LYS A 87 12.02 -8.55 -4.97
C LYS A 87 12.14 -8.30 -6.47
N ALA A 88 12.17 -9.36 -7.28
CA ALA A 88 12.26 -9.25 -8.73
C ALA A 88 11.08 -8.47 -9.34
N ALA A 89 9.87 -8.69 -8.82
CA ALA A 89 8.67 -7.97 -9.24
C ALA A 89 8.71 -6.49 -8.84
N ALA A 90 9.20 -6.16 -7.64
CA ALA A 90 9.37 -4.77 -7.21
C ALA A 90 10.41 -4.03 -8.07
N GLU A 91 11.53 -4.69 -8.39
CA GLU A 91 12.54 -4.14 -9.31
C GLU A 91 12.00 -3.93 -10.73
N ALA A 92 11.14 -4.82 -11.22
CA ALA A 92 10.48 -4.67 -12.52
C ALA A 92 9.56 -3.44 -12.54
N VAL A 93 8.79 -3.21 -11.46
CA VAL A 93 7.95 -2.01 -11.32
C VAL A 93 8.80 -0.74 -11.27
N ALA A 94 9.95 -0.76 -10.57
CA ALA A 94 10.87 0.38 -10.52
C ALA A 94 11.39 0.75 -11.93
N LYS A 95 11.75 -0.25 -12.74
CA LYS A 95 12.24 -0.03 -14.12
C LYS A 95 11.16 0.55 -15.05
N GLN A 96 9.89 0.20 -14.83
CA GLN A 96 8.78 0.77 -15.59
C GLN A 96 8.56 2.25 -15.29
N ALA A 97 8.77 2.68 -14.03
CA ALA A 97 8.64 4.08 -13.64
C ALA A 97 9.73 4.98 -14.26
N SER A 98 10.88 4.42 -14.64
CA SER A 98 11.99 5.15 -15.27
C SER A 98 11.94 5.24 -16.81
N GLY A 99 10.93 4.65 -17.45
CA GLY A 99 10.82 4.54 -18.92
C GLY A 99 9.85 5.50 -19.58
N GLY A 100 9.32 6.50 -18.87
CA GLY A 100 8.31 7.46 -19.34
C GLY A 100 8.84 8.88 -19.44
#